data_AF-S7U3Z9-F1
#
_entry.id   AF-S7U3Z9-F1
#
_cell.length_a   1.000
_cell.length_b   1.000
_cell.length_c   1.000
_cell.angle_alpha   90.00
_cell.angle_beta   90.00
_cell.angle_gamma   90.00
#
_symmetry.space_group_name_H-M   'P 1'
#
loop_
_entity.id
_entity.type
_entity.pdbx_description
1 polymer ?
#
loop_
_entity_poly.entity_id
_entity_poly.type
_entity_poly.pdbx_seq_one_letter_code
_entity_poly.pdbx_strand_id
1 'polypeptide(L)'
;MRIPNPRPTLAVGRGGILLAVCLLLCACATHSLPPDFTPPGGSRIVADAPFYAQEDYQCGPAALATAMATAGDPVTPDEIAKAIFRPEARGTLNLDMALYPRTRGHATRWFSGTVHDLVSAVDQGRVLVVMVNYGLREVSFDHFLAVTGYAPGGVIVNDGSRRNHLVPWDDFWADWSDAGRWTLEILPKDAK
;
A
#
# COMPACT_ATOMS: atom_id res chain seq x y z
N MET A 1 3.24 10.69 73.97
CA MET A 1 3.15 9.37 73.32
C MET A 1 2.05 9.44 72.25
N ARG A 2 2.39 9.50 70.96
CA ARG A 2 1.45 9.41 69.82
C ARG A 2 1.87 8.22 68.97
N ILE A 3 0.94 7.31 68.73
CA ILE A 3 1.14 6.09 67.91
C ILE A 3 1.13 6.51 66.43
N PRO A 4 2.10 6.07 65.60
CA PRO A 4 2.05 6.32 64.17
C PRO A 4 1.08 5.35 63.47
N ASN A 5 0.24 5.88 62.57
CA ASN A 5 -0.64 5.08 61.72
C ASN A 5 0.17 4.32 60.64
N PRO A 6 -0.16 3.05 60.34
CA PRO A 6 0.47 2.33 59.24
C PRO A 6 -0.01 2.90 57.90
N ARG A 7 0.92 3.10 56.96
CA ARG A 7 0.60 3.38 55.56
C ARG A 7 0.21 2.06 54.86
N PRO A 8 -0.87 2.02 54.07
CA PRO A 8 -1.19 0.82 53.31
C PRO A 8 -0.17 0.64 52.19
N THR A 9 0.60 -0.44 52.24
CA THR A 9 1.38 -0.93 51.11
C THR A 9 0.44 -1.66 50.16
N LEU A 10 0.16 -1.07 49.00
CA LEU A 10 -0.52 -1.74 47.90
C LEU A 10 0.40 -2.86 47.38
N ALA A 11 0.13 -4.09 47.78
CA ALA A 11 0.77 -5.27 47.23
C ALA A 11 0.17 -5.54 45.84
N VAL A 12 0.89 -5.16 44.78
CA VAL A 12 0.53 -5.56 43.41
C VAL A 12 0.85 -7.05 43.26
N GLY A 13 -0.17 -7.90 43.34
CA GLY A 13 -0.03 -9.35 43.21
C GLY A 13 0.44 -9.75 41.80
N ARG A 14 1.18 -10.86 41.70
CA ARG A 14 1.64 -11.45 40.42
C ARG A 14 0.51 -11.62 39.39
N GLY A 15 -0.73 -11.86 39.84
CA GLY A 15 -1.92 -11.92 38.97
C GLY A 15 -2.29 -10.59 38.30
N GLY A 16 -2.03 -9.45 38.96
CA GLY A 16 -2.22 -8.12 38.36
C GLY A 16 -1.18 -7.79 37.29
N ILE A 17 0.05 -8.30 37.45
CA ILE A 17 1.12 -8.17 36.45
C ILE A 17 0.81 -9.03 35.21
N LEU A 18 0.35 -10.28 35.40
CA LEU A 18 -0.06 -11.15 34.29
C LEU A 18 -1.27 -10.61 33.51
N LEU A 19 -2.27 -10.04 34.20
CA LEU A 19 -3.43 -9.44 33.54
C LEU A 19 -3.07 -8.17 32.77
N ALA A 20 -2.18 -7.33 33.31
CA ALA A 20 -1.67 -6.15 32.62
C ALA A 20 -0.83 -6.51 31.38
N VAL A 21 -0.03 -7.58 31.45
CA VAL A 21 0.75 -8.10 30.30
C VAL A 21 -0.16 -8.66 29.20
N CYS A 22 -1.24 -9.38 29.56
CA CYS A 22 -2.24 -9.82 28.57
C CYS A 22 -2.97 -8.64 27.91
N LEU A 23 -3.31 -7.59 28.66
CA LEU A 23 -3.93 -6.38 28.11
C LEU A 23 -2.98 -5.55 27.23
N LEU A 24 -1.67 -5.55 27.53
CA LEU A 24 -0.63 -4.92 26.71
C LEU A 24 -0.35 -5.67 25.39
N LEU A 25 -0.61 -6.97 25.33
CA LEU A 25 -0.45 -7.79 24.11
C LEU A 25 -1.65 -7.71 23.15
N CYS A 26 -2.78 -7.14 23.60
CA CYS A 26 -3.98 -6.93 22.77
C CYS A 26 -4.07 -5.53 22.15
N ALA A 27 -2.98 -4.74 22.15
CA ALA A 27 -2.86 -3.59 21.27
C ALA A 27 -2.68 -4.07 19.81
N CYS A 28 -3.69 -4.75 19.29
CA CYS A 28 -3.81 -5.08 17.89
C CYS A 28 -3.97 -3.76 17.16
N ALA A 29 -2.96 -3.36 16.39
CA ALA A 29 -3.14 -2.37 15.34
C ALA A 29 -4.00 -3.02 14.24
N THR A 30 -5.30 -3.18 14.51
CA THR A 30 -6.27 -3.51 13.49
C THR A 30 -6.49 -2.22 12.71
N HIS A 31 -5.91 -2.14 11.52
CA HIS A 31 -6.16 -1.04 10.61
C HIS A 31 -7.56 -1.18 10.03
N SER A 32 -8.57 -0.72 10.77
CA SER A 32 -9.92 -0.56 10.25
C SER A 32 -9.97 0.67 9.34
N LEU A 33 -10.87 0.65 8.35
CA LEU A 33 -11.19 1.84 7.56
C LEU A 33 -11.48 3.04 8.48
N PRO A 34 -11.13 4.26 8.05
CA PRO A 34 -11.35 5.43 8.86
C PRO A 34 -12.86 5.64 9.06
N PRO A 35 -13.32 6.15 10.22
CA PRO A 35 -14.75 6.20 10.55
C PRO A 35 -15.62 7.02 9.59
N ASP A 36 -15.01 7.96 8.87
CA ASP A 36 -15.62 8.82 7.88
C ASP A 36 -15.51 8.27 6.44
N PHE A 37 -14.96 7.07 6.27
CA PHE A 37 -14.92 6.39 4.98
C PHE A 37 -16.33 6.22 4.41
N THR A 38 -16.52 6.73 3.20
CA THR A 38 -17.72 6.50 2.40
C THR A 38 -17.30 5.81 1.11
N PRO A 39 -17.81 4.61 0.80
CA PRO A 39 -17.52 3.95 -0.46
C PRO A 39 -17.90 4.85 -1.65
N PRO A 40 -17.16 4.80 -2.76
CA PRO A 40 -17.56 5.51 -3.98
C PRO A 40 -18.96 5.08 -4.43
N GLY A 41 -19.81 6.04 -4.83
CA GLY A 41 -21.17 5.77 -5.29
C GLY A 41 -21.26 5.13 -6.69
N GLY A 42 -20.13 4.95 -7.37
CA GLY A 42 -20.04 4.37 -8.70
C GLY A 42 -18.74 3.58 -8.89
N SER A 43 -18.51 3.11 -10.11
CA SER A 43 -17.31 2.35 -10.47
C SER A 43 -16.60 3.00 -11.64
N ARG A 44 -15.27 2.92 -11.65
CA ARG A 44 -14.45 3.38 -12.76
C ARG A 44 -13.23 2.52 -12.94
N ILE A 45 -12.82 2.32 -14.19
CA ILE A 45 -11.56 1.68 -14.58
C ILE A 45 -10.87 2.60 -15.59
N VAL A 46 -9.55 2.69 -15.50
CA VAL A 46 -8.71 3.36 -16.50
C VAL A 46 -8.65 2.48 -17.75
N ALA A 47 -9.35 2.89 -18.81
CA ALA A 47 -9.62 2.05 -19.99
C ALA A 47 -8.35 1.58 -20.73
N ASP A 48 -7.34 2.46 -20.83
CA ASP A 48 -6.13 2.21 -21.62
C ASP A 48 -4.96 1.66 -20.80
N ALA A 49 -5.18 1.28 -19.54
CA ALA A 49 -4.14 0.70 -18.71
C ALA A 49 -3.74 -0.69 -19.24
N PRO A 50 -2.50 -0.88 -19.73
CA PRO A 50 -2.06 -2.20 -20.14
C PRO A 50 -1.97 -3.12 -18.92
N PHE A 51 -1.95 -4.42 -19.18
CA PHE A 51 -1.69 -5.40 -18.14
C PHE A 51 -0.54 -6.26 -18.61
N TYR A 52 0.41 -6.43 -17.71
CA TYR A 52 1.55 -7.30 -17.88
C TYR A 52 1.40 -8.41 -16.84
N ALA A 53 1.17 -9.64 -17.31
CA ALA A 53 1.16 -10.79 -16.42
C ALA A 53 2.54 -10.90 -15.76
N GLN A 54 2.56 -10.96 -14.44
CA GLN A 54 3.81 -10.97 -13.67
C GLN A 54 4.47 -12.36 -13.74
N GLU A 55 5.79 -12.37 -13.99
CA GLU A 55 6.66 -13.48 -13.60
C GLU A 55 7.17 -13.27 -12.16
N ASP A 56 7.76 -14.29 -11.54
CA ASP A 56 8.24 -14.23 -10.15
C ASP A 56 9.14 -12.99 -9.92
N TYR A 57 8.90 -12.28 -8.81
CA TYR A 57 9.63 -11.08 -8.37
C TYR A 57 9.53 -9.85 -9.30
N GLN A 58 8.60 -9.84 -10.26
CA GLN A 58 8.38 -8.69 -11.17
C GLN A 58 7.18 -7.81 -10.83
N CYS A 59 6.61 -7.91 -9.62
CA CYS A 59 5.43 -7.13 -9.24
C CYS A 59 5.65 -5.60 -9.36
N GLY A 60 6.81 -5.11 -8.91
CA GLY A 60 7.21 -3.70 -9.05
C GLY A 60 7.32 -3.26 -10.52
N PRO A 61 8.20 -3.87 -11.33
CA PRO A 61 8.35 -3.53 -12.75
C PRO A 61 7.03 -3.60 -13.54
N ALA A 62 6.16 -4.59 -13.30
CA ALA A 62 4.88 -4.70 -13.98
C ALA A 62 3.89 -3.59 -13.60
N ALA A 63 3.79 -3.27 -12.31
CA ALA A 63 2.95 -2.18 -11.84
C ALA A 63 3.45 -0.83 -12.38
N LEU A 64 4.77 -0.63 -12.36
CA LEU A 64 5.40 0.60 -12.87
C LEU A 64 5.22 0.74 -14.38
N ALA A 65 5.36 -0.33 -15.15
CA ALA A 65 5.11 -0.33 -16.59
C ALA A 65 3.67 0.08 -16.92
N THR A 66 2.70 -0.42 -16.14
CA THR A 66 1.29 -0.05 -16.30
C THR A 66 1.07 1.45 -16.08
N ALA A 67 1.64 1.99 -15.00
CA ALA A 67 1.54 3.42 -14.68
C ALA A 67 2.27 4.31 -15.70
N MET A 68 3.47 3.93 -16.13
CA MET A 68 4.26 4.64 -17.14
C MET A 68 3.57 4.69 -18.50
N ALA A 69 3.00 3.58 -18.95
CA ALA A 69 2.23 3.53 -20.19
C ALA A 69 0.99 4.44 -20.13
N THR A 70 0.30 4.44 -18.99
CA THR A 70 -0.84 5.36 -18.75
C THR A 70 -0.40 6.83 -18.73
N ALA A 71 0.83 7.11 -18.28
CA ALA A 71 1.43 8.44 -18.33
C ALA A 71 1.99 8.83 -19.72
N GLY A 72 1.76 8.01 -20.75
CA GLY A 72 2.14 8.28 -22.14
C GLY A 72 3.56 7.85 -22.53
N ASP A 73 4.26 7.08 -21.68
CA ASP A 73 5.60 6.57 -21.96
C ASP A 73 5.63 5.04 -21.79
N PRO A 74 5.13 4.29 -22.78
CA PRO A 74 5.07 2.83 -22.71
C PRO A 74 6.48 2.24 -22.66
N VAL A 75 6.71 1.40 -21.65
CA VAL A 75 7.96 0.68 -21.41
C VAL A 75 7.62 -0.71 -20.86
N THR A 76 8.40 -1.73 -21.20
CA THR A 76 8.10 -3.10 -20.78
C THR A 76 8.57 -3.38 -19.34
N PRO A 77 7.92 -4.30 -18.61
CA PRO A 77 8.42 -4.73 -17.29
C PRO A 77 9.87 -5.21 -17.33
N ASP A 78 10.28 -5.94 -18.39
CA ASP A 78 11.65 -6.41 -18.56
C ASP A 78 12.68 -5.28 -18.68
N GLU A 79 12.35 -4.22 -19.43
CA GLU A 79 13.20 -3.04 -19.55
C GLU A 79 13.33 -2.29 -18.22
N ILE A 80 12.24 -2.20 -17.46
CA ILE A 80 12.26 -1.63 -16.11
C ILE A 80 13.10 -2.51 -15.18
N ALA A 81 12.86 -3.82 -15.17
CA ALA A 81 13.55 -4.78 -14.31
C ALA A 81 15.06 -4.74 -14.50
N LYS A 82 15.55 -4.64 -15.74
CA LYS A 82 16.99 -4.46 -16.03
C LYS A 82 17.61 -3.25 -15.33
N ALA A 83 16.82 -2.22 -15.02
CA ALA A 83 17.30 -1.01 -14.36
C ALA A 83 17.12 -1.05 -12.83
N ILE A 84 16.04 -1.66 -12.31
CA ILE A 84 15.64 -1.52 -10.91
C ILE A 84 15.45 -2.81 -10.12
N PHE A 85 15.61 -3.98 -10.75
CA PHE A 85 15.59 -5.24 -10.03
C PHE A 85 16.86 -5.39 -9.18
N ARG A 86 16.69 -5.80 -7.93
CA ARG A 86 17.76 -6.03 -6.95
C ARG A 86 17.73 -7.51 -6.54
N PRO A 87 18.64 -8.35 -7.05
CA PRO A 87 18.70 -9.77 -6.69
C PRO A 87 18.81 -10.01 -5.18
N GLU A 88 19.54 -9.13 -4.47
CA GLU A 88 19.77 -9.22 -3.04
C GLU A 88 18.49 -8.96 -2.22
N ALA A 89 17.61 -8.11 -2.75
CA ALA A 89 16.30 -7.82 -2.16
C ALA A 89 15.20 -8.73 -2.72
N ARG A 90 15.51 -9.60 -3.69
CA ARG A 90 14.56 -10.43 -4.45
C ARG A 90 13.36 -9.62 -4.97
N GLY A 91 13.61 -8.42 -5.47
CA GLY A 91 12.54 -7.51 -5.88
C GLY A 91 13.04 -6.12 -6.22
N THR A 92 12.19 -5.12 -6.02
CA THR A 92 12.47 -3.71 -6.32
C THR A 92 12.24 -2.86 -5.08
N LEU A 93 13.11 -1.86 -4.86
CA LEU A 93 12.98 -0.95 -3.73
C LEU A 93 12.01 0.21 -4.04
N ASN A 94 11.28 0.70 -3.04
CA ASN A 94 10.40 1.87 -3.14
C ASN A 94 11.09 3.09 -3.77
N LEU A 95 12.36 3.31 -3.40
CA LEU A 95 13.14 4.41 -3.94
C LEU A 95 13.42 4.24 -5.44
N ASP A 96 13.77 3.02 -5.87
CA ASP A 96 14.02 2.74 -7.29
C ASP A 96 12.74 2.93 -8.12
N MET A 97 11.57 2.51 -7.60
CA MET A 97 10.25 2.75 -8.21
C MET A 97 9.98 4.24 -8.43
N ALA A 98 10.31 5.07 -7.43
CA ALA A 98 10.09 6.51 -7.49
C ALA A 98 11.09 7.24 -8.41
N LEU A 99 12.34 6.76 -8.49
CA LEU A 99 13.40 7.41 -9.26
C LEU A 99 13.41 7.01 -10.73
N TYR A 100 13.05 5.77 -11.07
CA TYR A 100 13.10 5.31 -12.47
C TYR A 100 12.32 6.20 -13.44
N PRO A 101 11.05 6.59 -13.19
CA PRO A 101 10.33 7.47 -14.11
C PRO A 101 11.01 8.83 -14.31
N ARG A 102 11.72 9.34 -13.29
CA ARG A 102 12.48 10.60 -13.38
C ARG A 102 13.62 10.52 -14.37
N THR A 103 14.28 9.37 -14.47
CA THR A 103 15.32 9.13 -15.50
C THR A 103 14.76 9.20 -16.93
N ARG A 104 13.44 9.05 -17.08
CA ARG A 104 12.72 9.14 -18.35
C ARG A 104 12.03 10.50 -18.56
N GLY A 105 12.27 11.46 -17.67
CA GLY A 105 11.74 12.82 -17.77
C GLY A 105 10.36 13.02 -17.15
N HIS A 106 9.82 12.05 -16.40
CA HIS A 106 8.59 12.26 -15.63
C HIS A 106 8.88 12.88 -14.27
N ALA A 107 7.97 13.72 -13.78
CA ALA A 107 7.92 14.03 -12.36
C ALA A 107 7.24 12.89 -11.60
N THR A 108 7.71 12.60 -10.38
CA THR A 108 7.09 11.60 -9.50
C THR A 108 6.90 12.15 -8.10
N ARG A 109 5.79 11.75 -7.48
CA ARG A 109 5.46 12.03 -6.09
C ARG A 109 5.17 10.71 -5.39
N TRP A 110 5.83 10.46 -4.26
CA TRP A 110 5.43 9.39 -3.35
C TRP A 110 4.96 9.97 -2.02
N PHE A 111 3.98 9.33 -1.41
CA PHE A 111 3.30 9.85 -0.22
C PHE A 111 2.53 8.72 0.49
N SER A 112 2.05 9.00 1.70
CA SER A 112 1.07 8.16 2.38
C SER A 112 -0.32 8.54 1.85
N GLY A 113 -0.93 7.65 1.07
CA GLY A 113 -2.17 7.94 0.34
C GLY A 113 -3.43 7.80 1.17
N THR A 114 -4.53 8.24 0.57
CA THR A 114 -5.90 8.08 1.06
C THR A 114 -6.78 7.45 -0.03
N VAL A 115 -7.95 6.92 0.35
CA VAL A 115 -8.97 6.47 -0.62
C VAL A 115 -9.32 7.58 -1.61
N HIS A 116 -9.41 8.82 -1.14
CA HIS A 116 -9.69 9.98 -1.99
C HIS A 116 -8.63 10.16 -3.08
N ASP A 117 -7.34 10.00 -2.75
CA ASP A 117 -6.25 10.08 -3.74
C ASP A 117 -6.39 9.01 -4.82
N LEU A 118 -6.74 7.76 -4.43
CA LEU A 118 -6.94 6.66 -5.36
C LEU A 118 -8.09 6.95 -6.34
N VAL A 119 -9.25 7.33 -5.79
CA VAL A 119 -10.46 7.65 -6.57
C VAL A 119 -10.19 8.83 -7.50
N SER A 120 -9.60 9.91 -6.99
CA SER A 120 -9.30 11.12 -7.75
C SER A 120 -8.32 10.86 -8.90
N ALA A 121 -7.29 10.03 -8.68
CA ALA A 121 -6.34 9.66 -9.72
C ALA A 121 -7.02 8.83 -10.83
N VAL A 122 -7.80 7.81 -10.46
CA VAL A 122 -8.55 6.98 -11.41
C VAL A 122 -9.56 7.82 -12.21
N ASP A 123 -10.23 8.77 -11.56
CA ASP A 123 -11.16 9.71 -12.23
C ASP A 123 -10.48 10.61 -13.25
N GLN A 124 -9.19 10.88 -13.04
CA GLN A 124 -8.33 11.62 -13.96
C GLN A 124 -7.63 10.70 -14.98
N GLY A 125 -7.99 9.41 -15.03
CA GLY A 125 -7.42 8.43 -15.94
C GLY A 125 -5.98 8.04 -15.61
N ARG A 126 -5.53 8.27 -14.37
CA ARG A 126 -4.18 7.89 -13.90
C ARG A 126 -4.20 6.57 -13.16
N VAL A 127 -3.13 5.80 -13.34
CA VAL A 127 -2.82 4.61 -12.56
C VAL A 127 -1.82 5.00 -11.48
N LEU A 128 -2.13 4.66 -10.22
CA LEU A 128 -1.20 4.77 -9.10
C LEU A 128 -0.54 3.43 -8.86
N VAL A 129 0.72 3.46 -8.43
CA VAL A 129 1.39 2.26 -7.89
C VAL A 129 1.32 2.35 -6.38
N VAL A 130 0.85 1.29 -5.73
CA VAL A 130 0.80 1.19 -4.26
C VAL A 130 1.60 0.00 -3.78
N MET A 131 2.11 0.08 -2.56
CA MET A 131 2.68 -1.06 -1.86
C MET A 131 1.69 -1.55 -0.83
N VAL A 132 1.44 -2.85 -0.80
CA VAL A 132 0.65 -3.53 0.23
C VAL A 132 1.55 -4.54 0.92
N ASN A 133 1.28 -4.82 2.19
CA ASN A 133 1.97 -5.85 2.95
C ASN A 133 1.03 -7.05 3.07
N TYR A 134 1.28 -8.10 2.29
CA TYR A 134 0.48 -9.31 2.35
C TYR A 134 1.00 -10.23 3.45
N GLY A 135 0.13 -10.64 4.38
CA GLY A 135 0.40 -11.69 5.34
C GLY A 135 -0.08 -11.40 6.77
N LEU A 136 0.33 -12.26 7.70
CA LEU A 136 0.13 -12.08 9.14
C LEU A 136 1.50 -11.79 9.76
N ARG A 137 1.56 -11.00 10.84
CA ARG A 137 2.79 -10.40 11.42
C ARG A 137 4.06 -11.29 11.43
N GLU A 138 3.96 -12.61 11.62
CA GLU A 138 5.12 -13.51 11.59
C GLU A 138 5.61 -13.91 10.18
N VAL A 139 4.77 -13.79 9.14
CA VAL A 139 5.07 -14.03 7.73
C VAL A 139 4.33 -12.98 6.89
N SER A 140 5.04 -11.91 6.54
CA SER A 140 4.56 -10.89 5.62
C SER A 140 5.57 -10.62 4.51
N PHE A 141 5.07 -10.14 3.37
CA PHE A 141 5.91 -9.66 2.28
C PHE A 141 5.29 -8.42 1.63
N ASP A 142 6.16 -7.50 1.21
CA ASP A 142 5.74 -6.32 0.49
C ASP A 142 5.45 -6.66 -0.98
N HIS A 143 4.37 -6.08 -1.51
CA HIS A 143 3.90 -6.35 -2.86
C HIS A 143 3.43 -5.08 -3.53
N PHE A 144 3.86 -4.85 -4.78
CA PHE A 144 3.41 -3.70 -5.55
C PHE A 144 2.18 -4.05 -6.38
N LEU A 145 1.21 -3.14 -6.36
CA LEU A 145 -0.01 -3.21 -7.16
C LEU A 145 -0.14 -1.96 -8.03
N ALA A 146 -0.69 -2.12 -9.23
CA ALA A 146 -1.17 -1.00 -10.02
C ALA A 146 -2.67 -0.83 -9.77
N VAL A 147 -3.07 0.32 -9.22
CA VAL A 147 -4.48 0.69 -9.02
C VAL A 147 -5.05 1.17 -10.34
N THR A 148 -5.88 0.34 -10.96
CA THR A 148 -6.49 0.59 -12.27
C THR A 148 -7.95 1.02 -12.19
N GLY A 149 -8.57 0.94 -11.01
CA GLY A 149 -9.95 1.35 -10.85
C GLY A 149 -10.47 1.29 -9.41
N TYR A 150 -11.76 1.52 -9.27
CA TYR A 150 -12.51 1.35 -8.03
C TYR A 150 -13.97 0.96 -8.32
N ALA A 151 -14.64 0.43 -7.31
CA ALA A 151 -16.06 0.15 -7.26
C ALA A 151 -16.58 0.36 -5.83
N PRO A 152 -17.91 0.38 -5.59
CA PRO A 152 -18.45 0.48 -4.24
C PRO A 152 -17.93 -0.61 -3.31
N GLY A 153 -17.66 -1.81 -3.85
CA GLY A 153 -17.17 -2.95 -3.08
C GLY A 153 -15.66 -2.96 -2.82
N GLY A 154 -14.85 -2.15 -3.51
CA GLY A 154 -13.40 -2.25 -3.36
C GLY A 154 -12.57 -1.46 -4.37
N VAL A 155 -11.25 -1.56 -4.23
CA VAL A 155 -10.29 -1.07 -5.21
C VAL A 155 -10.06 -2.12 -6.29
N ILE A 156 -9.85 -1.68 -7.53
CA ILE A 156 -9.55 -2.57 -8.66
C ILE A 156 -8.06 -2.40 -8.99
N VAL A 157 -7.33 -3.52 -8.96
CA VAL A 157 -5.88 -3.55 -9.14
C VAL A 157 -5.44 -4.58 -10.18
N ASN A 158 -4.27 -4.38 -10.77
CA ASN A 158 -3.54 -5.46 -11.41
C ASN A 158 -2.60 -6.11 -10.38
N ASP A 159 -2.76 -7.42 -10.17
CA ASP A 159 -2.03 -8.20 -9.17
C ASP A 159 -1.56 -9.54 -9.77
N GLY A 160 -0.26 -9.72 -9.93
CA GLY A 160 0.25 -10.99 -10.45
C GLY A 160 -0.20 -11.24 -11.88
N SER A 161 -0.77 -12.42 -12.07
CA SER A 161 -1.47 -12.85 -13.30
C SER A 161 -2.95 -12.42 -13.33
N ARG A 162 -3.44 -11.67 -12.33
CA ARG A 162 -4.83 -11.21 -12.22
C ARG A 162 -4.96 -9.76 -12.69
N ARG A 163 -5.62 -9.58 -13.84
CA ARG A 163 -6.02 -8.27 -14.36
C ARG A 163 -7.29 -7.79 -13.64
N ASN A 164 -7.35 -6.51 -13.27
CA ASN A 164 -8.54 -5.86 -12.71
C ASN A 164 -9.18 -6.67 -11.56
N HIS A 165 -8.34 -7.18 -10.66
CA HIS A 165 -8.77 -7.86 -9.46
C HIS A 165 -9.42 -6.85 -8.50
N LEU A 166 -10.67 -7.11 -8.11
CA LEU A 166 -11.36 -6.33 -7.09
C LEU A 166 -10.91 -6.83 -5.70
N VAL A 167 -10.27 -5.95 -4.93
CA VAL A 167 -9.90 -6.18 -3.54
C VAL A 167 -10.87 -5.41 -2.65
N PRO A 168 -11.56 -6.06 -1.69
CA PRO A 168 -12.46 -5.38 -0.77
C PRO A 168 -11.79 -4.22 -0.05
N TRP A 169 -12.55 -3.15 0.22
CA TRP A 169 -11.99 -1.93 0.82
C TRP A 169 -11.32 -2.18 2.18
N ASP A 170 -11.92 -3.01 3.04
CA ASP A 170 -11.37 -3.33 4.35
C ASP A 170 -10.02 -4.06 4.23
N ASP A 171 -9.98 -5.10 3.38
CA ASP A 171 -8.78 -5.90 3.14
C ASP A 171 -7.65 -5.03 2.56
N PHE A 172 -7.96 -4.27 1.51
CA PHE A 172 -6.98 -3.39 0.89
C PHE A 172 -6.49 -2.33 1.86
N TRP A 173 -7.38 -1.71 2.65
CA TRP A 173 -6.99 -0.68 3.60
C TRP A 173 -6.07 -1.21 4.69
N ALA A 174 -6.33 -2.42 5.19
CA ALA A 174 -5.47 -3.06 6.16
C ALA A 174 -4.07 -3.31 5.58
N ASP A 175 -3.97 -4.02 4.46
CA ASP A 175 -2.68 -4.39 3.86
C ASP A 175 -1.90 -3.16 3.38
N TRP A 176 -2.59 -2.15 2.85
CA TRP A 176 -1.97 -0.88 2.44
C TRP A 176 -1.52 -0.07 3.65
N SER A 177 -2.27 -0.09 4.75
CA SER A 177 -1.90 0.62 5.98
C SER A 177 -0.67 0.02 6.67
N ASP A 178 -0.55 -1.31 6.66
CA ASP A 178 0.64 -2.00 7.15
C ASP A 178 1.90 -1.63 6.35
N ALA A 179 1.74 -1.31 5.06
CA ALA A 179 2.78 -0.74 4.20
C ALA A 179 2.91 0.80 4.28
N GLY A 180 2.35 1.45 5.31
CA GLY A 180 2.41 2.90 5.51
C GLY A 180 1.58 3.72 4.50
N ARG A 181 0.68 3.06 3.79
CA ARG A 181 -0.08 3.56 2.63
C ARG A 181 0.82 4.15 1.54
N TRP A 182 1.99 3.55 1.35
CA TRP A 182 2.93 4.04 0.35
C TRP A 182 2.28 4.01 -1.04
N THR A 183 2.34 5.16 -1.69
CA THR A 183 1.68 5.44 -2.96
C THR A 183 2.61 6.23 -3.84
N LEU A 184 2.73 5.83 -5.09
CA LEU A 184 3.51 6.49 -6.12
C LEU A 184 2.58 6.98 -7.23
N GLU A 185 2.68 8.27 -7.51
CA GLU A 185 2.06 8.94 -8.65
C GLU A 185 3.15 9.34 -9.65
N ILE A 186 2.91 9.01 -10.92
CA ILE A 186 3.72 9.41 -12.06
C ILE A 186 2.94 10.47 -12.82
N LEU A 187 3.55 11.65 -12.99
CA LEU A 187 2.93 12.75 -13.72
C LEU A 187 3.35 12.71 -15.20
N PRO A 188 2.46 13.10 -16.13
CA PRO A 188 2.85 13.34 -17.52
C PRO A 188 4.00 14.36 -17.62
N LYS A 189 4.87 14.24 -18.63
CA LYS A 189 6.07 15.08 -18.78
C LYS A 189 5.77 16.59 -18.87
N ASP A 190 4.56 16.93 -19.31
CA ASP A 190 4.12 18.32 -19.52
C ASP A 190 3.23 18.86 -18.39
N ALA A 191 3.03 18.09 -17.30
CA ALA A 191 2.31 18.56 -16.13
C ALA A 191 3.18 19.62 -15.41
N LYS A 192 2.85 20.90 -15.63
CA LYS A 192 3.45 22.04 -14.92
C LYS A 192 3.02 22.14 -13.47
#